data_AF-A0A535T7Z2-F1
#
_entry.id   AF-A0A535T7Z2-F1
#
_cell.length_a   1.000
_cell.length_b   1.000
_cell.length_c   1.000
_cell.angle_alpha   90.00
_cell.angle_beta   90.00
_cell.angle_gamma   90.00
#
_symmetry.space_group_name_H-M   'P 1'
#
loop_
_entity.id
_entity.type
_entity.pdbx_description
1 polymer ?
#
loop_
_entity_poly.entity_id
_entity_poly.type
_entity_poly.pdbx_seq_one_letter_code
_entity_poly.pdbx_strand_id
1 'polypeptide(L)'
;MSLQQSPTSSVEHLSARNESETRLHGRWLFIARAGWVALTLLVLTLNAIAIPQADALLQAVCQPGALCINGWTPAEVSQLQQAGLSPGFLAAYQIGWGVGTTLIYTALAALIFWRRSADRMALFCAYMLVLFGGATYTGLLDFGLRTVAPAWYWLVGGLELLAQVCVPTFFLLFPSGRFVPRWTRWGVLVFVLYFVWYLFLTNAYLGQLSGVISLVFAALILGLVGLQVYRYRRVSIFRERQQTKWVVFGLVMALGGFALFLIIGNLFHPLYQLNSPAAGALIPITVTNGLLLFIPISIAIAILRSQLYDIDTIINKALVYGLLTALLAAVYASLIIGLESLVGLFSRQGAQPLVIVVSTLAIAALFQPLRHRLQQIIDRRFYRRKYDAARTLAAFSATLRSEVDLSQLSEQFVAVVQETMQPVHVSLWLRPPAHHGNHQALWRAAPSVPSEDEARDGPTPG
;
A
#
# COMPACT_ATOMS: atom_id res chain seq x y z
N MET A 1 -46.07 27.21 -18.54
CA MET A 1 -45.19 27.59 -17.43
C MET A 1 -44.53 26.31 -16.90
N SER A 2 -43.46 25.88 -17.56
CA SER A 2 -42.76 24.62 -17.29
C SER A 2 -41.35 24.93 -16.83
N LEU A 3 -41.08 24.73 -15.54
CA LEU A 3 -39.74 24.92 -14.97
C LEU A 3 -38.82 23.79 -15.41
N GLN A 4 -37.88 24.12 -16.29
CA GLN A 4 -36.69 23.33 -16.59
C GLN A 4 -35.82 23.27 -15.33
N GLN A 5 -35.92 22.18 -14.55
CA GLN A 5 -34.94 21.89 -13.52
C GLN A 5 -33.64 21.43 -14.19
N SER A 6 -32.57 22.17 -13.93
CA SER A 6 -31.22 21.84 -14.39
C SER A 6 -30.73 20.55 -13.75
N PRO A 7 -30.08 19.63 -14.50
CA PRO A 7 -29.54 18.37 -13.97
C PRO A 7 -28.39 18.56 -12.96
N THR A 8 -27.89 19.78 -12.78
CA THR A 8 -26.86 20.10 -11.78
C THR A 8 -27.41 20.16 -10.35
N SER A 9 -28.66 20.64 -10.18
CA SER A 9 -29.30 20.77 -8.88
C SER A 9 -29.56 19.41 -8.21
N SER A 10 -29.95 18.40 -8.98
CA SER A 10 -30.23 17.06 -8.47
C SER A 10 -28.97 16.32 -8.02
N VAL A 11 -27.83 16.52 -8.70
CA VAL A 11 -26.54 15.92 -8.32
C VAL A 11 -25.97 16.56 -7.05
N GLU A 12 -26.07 17.88 -6.90
CA GLU A 12 -25.66 18.58 -5.68
C GLU A 12 -26.54 18.21 -4.47
N HIS A 13 -27.85 18.10 -4.66
CA HIS A 13 -28.74 17.64 -3.59
C HIS A 13 -28.50 16.18 -3.19
N LEU A 14 -28.18 15.29 -4.14
CA LEU A 14 -27.85 13.89 -3.85
C LEU A 14 -26.48 13.73 -3.16
N SER A 15 -25.48 14.55 -3.53
CA SER A 15 -24.16 14.53 -2.88
C SER A 15 -24.24 15.08 -1.45
N ALA A 16 -24.93 16.19 -1.23
CA ALA A 16 -25.15 16.78 0.09
C ALA A 16 -25.94 15.84 1.02
N ARG A 17 -26.96 15.14 0.50
CA ARG A 17 -27.73 14.16 1.27
C ARG A 17 -26.89 12.94 1.66
N ASN A 18 -26.04 12.44 0.75
CA ASN A 18 -25.13 11.32 1.05
C ASN A 18 -24.04 11.67 2.07
N GLU A 19 -23.53 12.90 2.07
CA GLU A 19 -22.57 13.38 3.08
C GLU A 19 -23.18 13.56 4.47
N SER A 20 -24.47 13.93 4.56
CA SER A 20 -25.18 14.05 5.83
C SER A 20 -25.45 12.70 6.51
N GLU A 21 -25.69 11.64 5.72
CA GLU A 21 -26.01 10.30 6.22
C GLU A 21 -24.79 9.55 6.78
N THR A 22 -23.57 9.87 6.33
CA THR A 22 -22.35 9.18 6.77
C THR A 22 -21.69 9.82 7.98
N ARG A 23 -22.14 11.01 8.40
CA ARG A 23 -21.63 11.70 9.59
C ARG A 23 -22.44 11.34 10.85
N LEU A 24 -21.75 11.25 11.98
CA LEU A 24 -22.35 11.12 13.31
C LEU A 24 -22.56 12.53 13.89
N HIS A 25 -23.70 12.74 14.55
CA HIS A 25 -24.05 14.04 15.14
C HIS A 25 -24.59 13.87 16.57
N GLY A 26 -24.49 14.93 17.37
CA GLY A 26 -25.08 15.02 18.71
C GLY A 26 -24.55 13.98 19.70
N ARG A 27 -25.45 13.40 20.49
CA ARG A 27 -25.12 12.47 21.59
C ARG A 27 -24.38 11.22 21.13
N TRP A 28 -24.73 10.68 19.95
CA TRP A 28 -24.09 9.48 19.41
C TRP A 28 -22.61 9.71 19.06
N LEU A 29 -22.26 10.88 18.56
CA LEU A 29 -20.86 11.24 18.32
C LEU A 29 -20.08 11.33 19.62
N PHE A 30 -20.66 11.91 20.67
CA PHE A 30 -20.02 12.00 21.98
C PHE A 30 -19.78 10.61 22.59
N ILE A 31 -20.79 9.73 22.58
CA ILE A 31 -20.66 8.36 23.09
C ILE A 31 -19.59 7.59 22.32
N ALA A 32 -19.57 7.69 20.99
CA ALA A 32 -18.58 7.00 20.17
C ALA A 32 -17.16 7.56 20.39
N ARG A 33 -17.00 8.86 20.65
CA ARG A 33 -15.71 9.46 21.02
C ARG A 33 -15.24 8.99 22.40
N ALA A 34 -16.11 9.02 23.41
CA ALA A 34 -15.80 8.55 24.75
C ALA A 34 -15.45 7.07 24.75
N GLY A 35 -16.19 6.26 24.00
CA GLY A 35 -15.91 4.83 23.82
C GLY A 35 -14.55 4.57 23.17
N TRP A 36 -14.14 5.39 22.19
CA TRP A 36 -12.83 5.22 21.54
C TRP A 36 -11.69 5.52 22.51
N VAL A 37 -11.82 6.60 23.30
CA VAL A 37 -10.83 6.94 24.34
C VAL A 37 -10.75 5.84 25.40
N ALA A 38 -11.90 5.39 25.92
CA ALA A 38 -11.95 4.32 26.92
C ALA A 38 -11.32 3.02 26.41
N LEU A 39 -11.62 2.61 25.18
CA LEU A 39 -11.03 1.42 24.56
C LEU A 39 -9.53 1.57 24.36
N THR A 40 -9.07 2.74 23.91
CA THR A 40 -7.64 3.00 23.71
C THR A 40 -6.88 2.92 25.03
N LEU A 41 -7.42 3.53 26.09
CA LEU A 41 -6.83 3.42 27.43
C LEU A 41 -6.84 1.98 27.93
N LEU A 42 -7.92 1.23 27.72
CA LEU A 42 -8.00 -0.18 28.09
C LEU A 42 -6.93 -1.01 27.37
N VAL A 43 -6.80 -0.87 26.04
CA VAL A 43 -5.82 -1.64 25.26
C VAL A 43 -4.39 -1.28 25.68
N LEU A 44 -4.07 0.01 25.85
CA LEU A 44 -2.73 0.43 26.27
C LEU A 44 -2.38 -0.02 27.69
N THR A 45 -3.34 0.04 28.62
CA THR A 45 -3.13 -0.43 30.01
C THR A 45 -2.92 -1.93 30.06
N LEU A 46 -3.72 -2.71 29.34
CA LEU A 46 -3.53 -4.15 29.23
C LEU A 46 -2.18 -4.51 28.62
N ASN A 47 -1.74 -3.80 27.57
CA ASN A 47 -0.42 -4.01 26.98
C ASN A 47 0.70 -3.72 27.99
N ALA A 48 0.58 -2.65 28.78
CA ALA A 48 1.57 -2.34 29.82
C ALA A 48 1.64 -3.43 30.90
N ILE A 49 0.49 -3.97 31.33
CA ILE A 49 0.43 -5.07 32.30
C ILE A 49 0.98 -6.38 31.72
N ALA A 50 0.79 -6.61 30.41
CA ALA A 50 1.23 -7.82 29.72
C ALA A 50 2.76 -7.92 29.58
N ILE A 51 3.49 -6.80 29.52
CA ILE A 51 4.96 -6.76 29.29
C ILE A 51 5.76 -7.71 30.21
N PRO A 52 5.68 -7.62 31.55
CA PRO A 52 6.50 -8.46 32.43
C PRO A 52 6.17 -9.95 32.31
N GLN A 53 4.91 -10.30 32.08
CA GLN A 53 4.49 -11.69 31.92
C GLN A 53 4.92 -12.24 30.55
N ALA A 54 4.82 -11.43 29.49
CA ALA A 54 5.31 -11.79 28.17
C ALA A 54 6.84 -11.98 28.19
N ASP A 55 7.58 -11.14 28.91
CA ASP A 55 9.03 -11.28 29.07
C ASP A 55 9.39 -12.60 29.77
N ALA A 56 8.71 -12.92 30.88
CA ALA A 56 8.92 -14.17 31.59
C ALA A 56 8.60 -15.41 30.72
N LEU A 57 7.52 -15.36 29.94
CA LEU A 57 7.12 -16.46 29.03
C LEU A 57 8.13 -16.64 27.89
N LEU A 58 8.52 -15.55 27.23
CA LEU A 58 9.44 -15.58 26.08
C LEU A 58 10.87 -15.98 26.46
N GLN A 59 11.25 -15.86 27.74
CA GLN A 59 12.55 -16.31 28.25
C GLN A 59 12.51 -17.73 28.83
N ALA A 60 11.33 -18.33 28.99
CA ALA A 60 11.18 -19.61 29.66
C ALA A 60 11.93 -20.73 28.93
N VAL A 61 12.74 -21.48 29.67
CA VAL A 61 13.43 -22.68 29.16
C VAL A 61 12.61 -23.91 29.54
N CYS A 62 12.17 -24.65 28.52
CA CYS A 62 11.33 -25.82 28.68
C CYS A 62 12.09 -26.98 29.32
N GLN A 63 11.43 -27.67 30.26
CA GLN A 63 11.95 -28.89 30.86
C GLN A 63 11.78 -30.09 29.91
N PRO A 64 12.71 -31.06 29.93
CA PRO A 64 12.58 -32.28 29.13
C PRO A 64 11.27 -33.02 29.44
N GLY A 65 10.47 -33.31 28.40
CA GLY A 65 9.20 -34.05 28.53
C GLY A 65 7.94 -33.19 28.76
N ALA A 66 8.07 -31.88 28.97
CA ALA A 66 6.93 -30.96 29.00
C ALA A 66 6.56 -30.49 27.57
N LEU A 67 5.27 -30.21 27.34
CA LEU A 67 4.82 -29.61 26.08
C LEU A 67 5.35 -28.16 26.01
N CYS A 68 6.36 -27.94 25.16
CA CYS A 68 7.02 -26.65 25.03
C CYS A 68 6.24 -25.76 24.05
N ILE A 69 5.40 -24.85 24.57
CA ILE A 69 4.67 -23.86 23.77
C ILE A 69 5.32 -22.49 24.03
N ASN A 70 5.85 -21.85 22.98
CA ASN A 70 6.44 -20.50 23.01
C ASN A 70 7.69 -20.31 23.91
N GLY A 71 8.26 -21.38 24.47
CA GLY A 71 9.52 -21.36 25.23
C GLY A 71 10.70 -21.95 24.45
N TRP A 72 11.89 -21.90 25.04
CA TRP A 72 13.13 -22.38 24.42
C TRP A 72 13.51 -23.79 24.90
N THR A 73 13.93 -24.65 23.99
CA THR A 73 14.58 -25.91 24.36
C THR A 73 16.04 -25.68 24.78
N PRO A 74 16.63 -26.53 25.63
CA PRO A 74 18.04 -26.41 26.00
C PRO A 74 19.00 -26.41 24.79
N ALA A 75 18.66 -27.17 23.75
CA ALA A 75 19.42 -27.19 22.50
C ALA A 75 19.39 -25.82 21.79
N GLU A 76 18.21 -25.20 21.66
CA GLU A 76 18.08 -23.87 21.04
C GLU A 76 18.80 -22.79 21.86
N VAL A 77 18.73 -22.84 23.19
CA VAL A 77 19.47 -21.88 24.04
C VAL A 77 20.98 -21.99 23.82
N SER A 78 21.52 -23.21 23.74
CA SER A 78 22.95 -23.39 23.48
C SER A 78 23.38 -22.91 22.09
N GLN A 79 22.56 -23.12 21.06
CA GLN A 79 22.80 -22.59 19.71
C GLN A 79 22.72 -21.05 19.69
N LEU A 80 21.77 -20.48 20.42
CA LEU A 80 21.58 -19.04 20.52
C LEU A 80 22.76 -18.37 21.24
N GLN A 81 23.26 -19.00 22.30
CA GLN A 81 24.45 -18.54 23.02
C GLN A 81 25.72 -18.62 22.18
N GLN A 82 25.86 -19.66 21.34
CA GLN A 82 26.95 -19.73 20.35
C GLN A 82 26.88 -18.58 19.33
N ALA A 83 25.68 -18.07 19.06
CA ALA A 83 25.46 -16.90 18.21
C ALA A 83 25.73 -15.56 18.92
N GLY A 84 26.10 -15.57 20.21
CA GLY A 84 26.27 -14.36 21.02
C GLY A 84 24.95 -13.69 21.43
N LEU A 85 23.82 -14.39 21.32
CA LEU A 85 22.51 -13.90 21.72
C LEU A 85 22.02 -14.61 22.99
N SER A 86 21.17 -13.92 23.74
CA SER A 86 20.46 -14.50 24.89
C SER A 86 18.95 -14.54 24.64
N PRO A 87 18.21 -15.49 25.26
CA PRO A 87 16.75 -15.49 25.20
C PRO A 87 16.14 -14.16 25.68
N GLY A 88 16.74 -13.55 26.73
CA GLY A 88 16.31 -12.25 27.24
C GLY A 88 16.48 -11.10 26.25
N PHE A 89 17.56 -11.10 25.46
CA PHE A 89 17.72 -10.09 24.41
C PHE A 89 16.64 -10.23 23.34
N LEU A 90 16.35 -11.45 22.89
CA LEU A 90 15.29 -11.68 21.89
C LEU A 90 13.89 -11.36 22.42
N ALA A 91 13.61 -11.71 23.68
CA ALA A 91 12.37 -11.34 24.35
C ALA A 91 12.20 -9.81 24.39
N ALA A 92 13.21 -9.09 24.88
CA ALA A 92 13.20 -7.62 24.90
C ALA A 92 13.08 -7.01 23.50
N TYR A 93 13.74 -7.61 22.50
CA TYR A 93 13.66 -7.16 21.11
C TYR A 93 12.25 -7.33 20.52
N GLN A 94 11.64 -8.49 20.75
CA GLN A 94 10.28 -8.79 20.29
C GLN A 94 9.24 -7.91 21.01
N ILE A 95 9.36 -7.73 22.33
CA ILE A 95 8.52 -6.82 23.10
C ILE A 95 8.71 -5.38 22.63
N GLY A 96 9.93 -4.95 22.36
CA GLY A 96 10.24 -3.62 21.81
C GLY A 96 9.52 -3.36 20.49
N TRP A 97 9.54 -4.33 19.57
CA TRP A 97 8.75 -4.27 18.33
C TRP A 97 7.24 -4.24 18.60
N GLY A 98 6.75 -5.05 19.53
CA GLY A 98 5.34 -5.08 19.92
C GLY A 98 4.86 -3.74 20.47
N VAL A 99 5.60 -3.15 21.41
CA VAL A 99 5.30 -1.84 22.00
C VAL A 99 5.39 -0.75 20.93
N GLY A 100 6.48 -0.70 20.16
CA GLY A 100 6.67 0.29 19.09
C GLY A 100 5.55 0.24 18.05
N THR A 101 5.14 -0.96 17.64
CA THR A 101 4.05 -1.14 16.69
C THR A 101 2.71 -0.71 17.27
N THR A 102 2.40 -1.09 18.51
CA THR A 102 1.18 -0.67 19.21
C THR A 102 1.09 0.87 19.28
N LEU A 103 2.20 1.53 19.58
CA LEU A 103 2.27 3.00 19.61
C LEU A 103 2.06 3.61 18.23
N ILE A 104 2.66 3.06 17.17
CA ILE A 104 2.46 3.53 15.79
C ILE A 104 0.98 3.38 15.38
N TYR A 105 0.37 2.23 15.59
CA TYR A 105 -1.05 2.00 15.28
C TYR A 105 -1.95 2.96 16.05
N THR A 106 -1.68 3.15 17.35
CA THR A 106 -2.45 4.06 18.21
C THR A 106 -2.26 5.52 17.78
N ALA A 107 -1.05 5.94 17.40
CA ALA A 107 -0.77 7.28 16.90
C ALA A 107 -1.50 7.56 15.58
N LEU A 108 -1.49 6.61 14.64
CA LEU A 108 -2.25 6.71 13.39
C LEU A 108 -3.76 6.76 13.66
N ALA A 109 -4.26 5.94 14.57
CA ALA A 109 -5.66 5.96 14.98
C ALA A 109 -6.06 7.31 15.63
N ALA A 110 -5.23 7.82 16.53
CA ALA A 110 -5.43 9.12 17.18
C ALA A 110 -5.42 10.27 16.17
N LEU A 111 -4.54 10.22 15.17
CA LEU A 111 -4.50 11.21 14.09
C LEU A 111 -5.79 11.21 13.24
N ILE A 112 -6.31 10.02 12.91
CA ILE A 112 -7.59 9.86 12.21
C ILE A 112 -8.74 10.37 13.08
N PHE A 113 -8.76 9.99 14.35
CA PHE A 113 -9.77 10.39 15.32
C PHE A 113 -9.82 11.92 15.47
N TRP A 114 -8.68 12.57 15.66
CA TRP A 114 -8.60 14.01 15.85
C TRP A 114 -9.08 14.76 14.61
N ARG A 115 -8.69 14.32 13.41
CA ARG A 115 -9.04 15.03 12.16
C ARG A 115 -10.44 14.72 11.64
N ARG A 116 -10.96 13.50 11.84
CA ARG A 116 -12.18 13.01 11.15
C ARG A 116 -13.13 12.17 12.01
N SER A 117 -13.14 12.30 13.32
CA SER A 117 -14.06 11.53 14.20
C SER A 117 -15.56 11.69 13.91
N ALA A 118 -15.99 12.73 13.18
CA ALA A 118 -17.40 12.88 12.78
C ALA A 118 -17.81 11.93 11.64
N ASP A 119 -16.86 11.43 10.85
CA ASP A 119 -17.11 10.47 9.76
C ASP A 119 -17.14 9.04 10.34
N ARG A 120 -18.24 8.31 10.10
CA ARG A 120 -18.42 6.94 10.61
C ARG A 120 -17.30 6.01 10.18
N MET A 121 -16.86 6.11 8.93
CA MET A 121 -15.84 5.22 8.40
C MET A 121 -14.47 5.52 9.03
N ALA A 122 -14.11 6.80 9.15
CA ALA A 122 -12.87 7.22 9.78
C ALA A 122 -12.82 6.81 11.26
N LEU A 123 -13.93 6.99 11.98
CA LEU A 123 -14.01 6.58 13.38
C LEU A 123 -13.89 5.06 13.53
N PHE A 124 -14.59 4.29 12.71
CA PHE A 124 -14.46 2.82 12.69
C PHE A 124 -13.02 2.38 12.42
N CYS A 125 -12.31 3.03 11.50
CA CYS A 125 -10.90 2.73 11.24
C CYS A 125 -10.01 3.07 12.44
N ALA A 126 -10.29 4.14 13.16
CA ALA A 126 -9.56 4.46 14.39
C ALA A 126 -9.77 3.38 15.48
N TYR A 127 -10.98 2.84 15.61
CA TYR A 127 -11.24 1.68 16.48
C TYR A 127 -10.48 0.43 16.02
N MET A 128 -10.60 0.10 14.74
CA MET A 128 -9.96 -1.07 14.15
C MET A 128 -8.44 -1.02 14.32
N LEU A 129 -7.79 0.13 14.10
CA LEU A 129 -6.33 0.23 14.20
C LEU A 129 -5.85 0.03 15.65
N VAL A 130 -6.55 0.56 16.65
CA VAL A 130 -6.22 0.34 18.07
C VAL A 130 -6.42 -1.14 18.44
N LEU A 131 -7.56 -1.72 18.06
CA LEU A 131 -7.87 -3.13 18.34
C LEU A 131 -6.89 -4.07 17.65
N PHE A 132 -6.71 -3.93 16.34
CA PHE A 132 -5.83 -4.82 15.57
C PHE A 132 -4.38 -4.66 16.00
N GLY A 133 -3.87 -3.41 16.06
CA GLY A 133 -2.49 -3.13 16.42
C GLY A 133 -2.13 -3.45 17.86
N GLY A 134 -3.05 -3.24 18.80
CA GLY A 134 -2.79 -3.41 20.23
C GLY A 134 -3.32 -4.70 20.85
N ALA A 135 -4.35 -5.34 20.29
CA ALA A 135 -4.93 -6.56 20.88
C ALA A 135 -4.50 -7.85 20.19
N THR A 136 -4.20 -7.84 18.89
CA THR A 136 -3.96 -9.08 18.13
C THR A 136 -2.63 -9.11 17.39
N TYR A 137 -2.30 -8.04 16.67
CA TYR A 137 -1.18 -8.04 15.72
C TYR A 137 0.17 -8.32 16.38
N THR A 138 0.42 -7.74 17.56
CA THR A 138 1.71 -7.84 18.27
C THR A 138 1.86 -9.13 19.09
N GLY A 139 0.75 -9.85 19.33
CA GLY A 139 0.73 -11.01 20.23
C GLY A 139 0.99 -10.70 21.72
N LEU A 140 1.23 -9.43 22.09
CA LEU A 140 1.67 -9.09 23.45
C LEU A 140 0.64 -9.46 24.53
N LEU A 141 -0.65 -9.23 24.26
CA LEU A 141 -1.72 -9.63 25.19
C LEU A 141 -1.92 -11.15 25.26
N ASP A 142 -1.66 -11.86 24.16
CA ASP A 142 -1.76 -13.31 24.13
C ASP A 142 -0.65 -13.95 24.99
N PHE A 143 0.60 -13.56 24.74
CA PHE A 143 1.77 -14.02 25.50
C PHE A 143 1.78 -13.54 26.95
N GLY A 144 1.33 -12.32 27.21
CA GLY A 144 1.47 -11.70 28.53
C GLY A 144 0.25 -11.78 29.43
N LEU A 145 -0.92 -12.24 28.94
CA LEU A 145 -2.11 -12.34 29.78
C LEU A 145 -2.94 -13.60 29.47
N ARG A 146 -3.32 -13.79 28.20
CA ARG A 146 -4.27 -14.84 27.81
C ARG A 146 -3.76 -16.25 28.06
N THR A 147 -2.48 -16.49 27.77
CA THR A 147 -1.83 -17.81 27.93
C THR A 147 -1.38 -18.08 29.36
N VAL A 148 -1.07 -17.03 30.14
CA VAL A 148 -0.46 -17.15 31.48
C VAL A 148 -1.52 -17.24 32.59
N ALA A 149 -2.67 -16.56 32.42
CA ALA A 149 -3.64 -16.41 33.49
C ALA A 149 -5.09 -16.62 33.02
N PRO A 150 -5.81 -17.66 33.53
CA PRO A 150 -7.18 -17.96 33.11
C PRO A 150 -8.17 -16.80 33.30
N ALA A 151 -7.93 -15.93 34.29
CA ALA A 151 -8.77 -14.77 34.57
C ALA A 151 -8.86 -13.79 33.39
N TRP A 152 -7.80 -13.70 32.57
CA TRP A 152 -7.75 -12.80 31.41
C TRP A 152 -8.22 -13.44 30.11
N TYR A 153 -8.45 -14.76 30.11
CA TYR A 153 -8.72 -15.53 28.89
C TYR A 153 -9.90 -14.97 28.09
N TRP A 154 -11.03 -14.72 28.74
CA TRP A 154 -12.23 -14.22 28.09
C TRP A 154 -12.13 -12.75 27.69
N LEU A 155 -11.50 -11.91 28.50
CA LEU A 155 -11.35 -10.49 28.20
C LEU A 155 -10.42 -10.28 26.99
N VAL A 156 -9.23 -10.87 27.03
CA VAL A 156 -8.25 -10.74 25.94
C VAL A 156 -8.75 -11.44 24.68
N GLY A 157 -9.30 -12.67 24.81
CA GLY A 157 -9.91 -13.37 23.68
C GLY A 157 -11.08 -12.60 23.06
N GLY A 158 -11.87 -11.89 23.87
CA GLY A 158 -12.93 -11.00 23.38
C GLY A 158 -12.41 -9.80 22.60
N LEU A 159 -11.35 -9.15 23.09
CA LEU A 159 -10.68 -8.04 22.38
C LEU A 159 -10.05 -8.52 21.06
N GLU A 160 -9.43 -9.69 21.07
CA GLU A 160 -8.88 -10.31 19.86
C GLU A 160 -9.97 -10.69 18.86
N LEU A 161 -11.09 -11.25 19.32
CA LEU A 161 -12.23 -11.55 18.47
C LEU A 161 -12.75 -10.27 17.79
N LEU A 162 -12.92 -9.19 18.57
CA LEU A 162 -13.33 -7.89 18.03
C LEU A 162 -12.33 -7.38 16.99
N ALA A 163 -11.04 -7.41 17.31
CA ALA A 163 -9.97 -6.99 16.41
C ALA A 163 -9.98 -7.78 15.09
N GLN A 164 -10.07 -9.11 15.16
CA GLN A 164 -10.10 -10.02 14.01
C GLN A 164 -11.35 -9.79 13.15
N VAL A 165 -12.51 -9.57 13.74
CA VAL A 165 -13.77 -9.30 13.02
C VAL A 165 -13.78 -7.89 12.40
N CYS A 166 -13.10 -6.92 13.00
CA CYS A 166 -13.01 -5.56 12.45
C CYS A 166 -12.30 -5.52 11.09
N VAL A 167 -11.30 -6.38 10.84
CA VAL A 167 -10.55 -6.39 9.56
C VAL A 167 -11.41 -6.76 8.34
N PRO A 168 -12.11 -7.90 8.28
CA PRO A 168 -12.99 -8.18 7.15
C PRO A 168 -14.15 -7.19 7.08
N THR A 169 -14.66 -6.74 8.24
CA THR A 169 -15.72 -5.70 8.29
C THR A 169 -15.23 -4.39 7.67
N PHE A 170 -13.97 -4.01 7.88
CA PHE A 170 -13.35 -2.87 7.22
C PHE A 170 -13.44 -3.00 5.72
N PHE A 171 -13.01 -4.12 5.13
CA PHE A 171 -13.13 -4.30 3.69
C PHE A 171 -14.59 -4.30 3.23
N LEU A 172 -15.51 -4.92 3.98
CA LEU A 172 -16.95 -4.90 3.65
C LEU A 172 -17.58 -3.50 3.69
N LEU A 173 -17.03 -2.56 4.47
CA LEU A 173 -17.53 -1.18 4.58
C LEU A 173 -16.77 -0.21 3.66
N PHE A 174 -15.46 -0.38 3.54
CA PHE A 174 -14.54 0.50 2.83
C PHE A 174 -14.86 0.51 1.32
N PRO A 175 -14.84 1.69 0.65
CA PRO A 175 -14.43 3.01 1.16
C PRO A 175 -15.56 3.86 1.77
N SER A 176 -16.82 3.56 1.42
CA SER A 176 -17.97 4.45 1.66
C SER A 176 -18.60 4.33 3.06
N GLY A 177 -18.18 3.36 3.87
CA GLY A 177 -18.78 3.10 5.19
C GLY A 177 -20.16 2.42 5.13
N ARG A 178 -20.54 1.88 3.96
CA ARG A 178 -21.84 1.22 3.75
C ARG A 178 -21.62 -0.19 3.16
N PHE A 179 -22.47 -1.13 3.56
CA PHE A 179 -22.49 -2.48 3.00
C PHE A 179 -23.05 -2.46 1.58
N VAL A 180 -22.23 -2.86 0.60
CA VAL A 180 -22.63 -2.96 -0.80
C VAL A 180 -22.16 -4.29 -1.39
N PRO A 181 -23.08 -5.17 -1.81
CA PRO A 181 -24.53 -5.12 -1.63
C PRO A 181 -24.97 -5.26 -0.15
N ARG A 182 -26.19 -4.86 0.20
CA ARG A 182 -26.68 -4.85 1.61
C ARG A 182 -26.68 -6.22 2.30
N TRP A 183 -26.76 -7.31 1.55
CA TRP A 183 -26.72 -8.68 2.11
C TRP A 183 -25.35 -9.05 2.68
N THR A 184 -24.28 -8.36 2.28
CA THR A 184 -22.90 -8.61 2.73
C THR A 184 -22.71 -8.40 4.24
N ARG A 185 -23.65 -7.73 4.92
CA ARG A 185 -23.72 -7.68 6.39
C ARG A 185 -23.75 -9.06 7.05
N TRP A 186 -24.36 -10.05 6.40
CA TRP A 186 -24.38 -11.43 6.90
C TRP A 186 -22.99 -12.08 6.83
N GLY A 187 -22.12 -11.60 5.93
CA GLY A 187 -20.72 -12.00 5.89
C GLY A 187 -19.99 -11.69 7.20
N VAL A 188 -20.34 -10.58 7.88
CA VAL A 188 -19.78 -10.27 9.21
C VAL A 188 -20.11 -11.37 10.21
N LEU A 189 -21.34 -11.86 10.21
CA LEU A 189 -21.76 -12.95 11.10
C LEU A 189 -20.98 -14.24 10.79
N VAL A 190 -20.75 -14.55 9.52
CA VAL A 190 -19.93 -15.70 9.13
C VAL A 190 -18.49 -15.55 9.62
N PHE A 191 -17.88 -14.37 9.51
CA PHE A 191 -16.55 -14.10 10.08
C PHE A 191 -16.53 -14.20 11.61
N VAL A 192 -17.56 -13.71 12.29
CA VAL A 192 -17.68 -13.85 13.75
C VAL A 192 -17.72 -15.32 14.13
N LEU A 193 -18.56 -16.14 13.49
CA LEU A 193 -18.64 -17.57 13.77
C LEU A 193 -17.31 -18.28 13.50
N TYR A 194 -16.63 -17.92 12.41
CA TYR A 194 -15.31 -18.44 12.08
C TYR A 194 -14.27 -18.10 13.17
N PHE A 195 -14.18 -16.84 13.58
CA PHE A 195 -13.19 -16.41 14.58
C PHE A 195 -13.53 -16.90 15.99
N VAL A 196 -14.81 -17.02 16.35
CA VAL A 196 -15.23 -17.65 17.61
C VAL A 196 -14.77 -19.10 17.63
N TRP A 197 -15.00 -19.83 16.54
CA TRP A 197 -14.50 -21.19 16.41
C TRP A 197 -12.98 -21.25 16.51
N TYR A 198 -12.28 -20.40 15.76
CA TYR A 198 -10.82 -20.37 15.73
C TYR A 198 -10.19 -20.06 17.10
N LEU A 199 -10.70 -19.05 17.81
CA LEU A 199 -10.10 -18.56 19.05
C LEU A 199 -10.50 -19.37 20.30
N PHE A 200 -11.71 -19.92 20.35
CA PHE A 200 -12.25 -20.53 21.58
C PHE A 200 -12.55 -22.03 21.46
N LEU A 201 -12.73 -22.55 20.25
CA LEU A 201 -13.13 -23.95 20.02
C LEU A 201 -12.00 -24.79 19.40
N THR A 202 -10.90 -24.20 18.95
CA THR A 202 -9.76 -24.95 18.41
C THR A 202 -9.02 -25.70 19.52
N ASN A 203 -9.44 -26.93 19.78
CA ASN A 203 -8.76 -27.88 20.67
C ASN A 203 -8.13 -29.02 19.84
N ALA A 204 -7.16 -29.76 20.40
CA ALA A 204 -6.46 -30.86 19.72
C ALA A 204 -7.40 -31.88 19.02
N TYR A 205 -8.59 -32.12 19.58
CA TYR A 205 -9.60 -33.04 19.04
C TYR A 205 -10.37 -32.49 17.81
N LEU A 206 -10.54 -31.17 17.72
CA LEU A 206 -11.19 -30.51 16.58
C LEU A 206 -10.19 -30.14 15.46
N GLY A 207 -8.89 -30.37 15.69
CA GLY A 207 -7.81 -30.14 14.74
C GLY A 207 -7.92 -30.97 13.45
N GLN A 208 -8.65 -32.09 13.46
CA GLN A 208 -8.93 -32.86 12.23
C GLN A 208 -9.74 -32.07 11.18
N LEU A 209 -10.55 -31.09 11.61
CA LEU A 209 -11.31 -30.20 10.73
C LEU A 209 -10.51 -28.96 10.26
N SER A 210 -9.27 -28.79 10.76
CA SER A 210 -8.46 -27.58 10.49
C SER A 210 -8.21 -27.33 9.01
N GLY A 211 -7.99 -28.39 8.21
CA GLY A 211 -7.81 -28.28 6.76
C GLY A 211 -9.05 -27.74 6.05
N VAL A 212 -10.23 -28.32 6.34
CA VAL A 212 -11.50 -27.86 5.77
C VAL A 212 -11.78 -26.42 6.17
N ILE A 213 -11.53 -26.07 7.43
CA ILE A 213 -11.83 -24.73 7.93
C ILE A 213 -10.85 -23.68 7.39
N SER A 214 -9.59 -24.06 7.15
CA SER A 214 -8.63 -23.22 6.43
C SER A 214 -9.07 -22.96 4.99
N LEU A 215 -9.65 -23.96 4.31
CA LEU A 215 -10.24 -23.79 2.98
C LEU A 215 -11.47 -22.87 3.02
N VAL A 216 -12.33 -23.00 4.03
CA VAL A 216 -13.45 -22.07 4.25
C VAL A 216 -12.94 -20.65 4.42
N PHE A 217 -11.91 -20.44 5.24
CA PHE A 217 -11.30 -19.13 5.41
C PHE A 217 -10.74 -18.59 4.09
N ALA A 218 -10.00 -19.40 3.34
CA ALA A 218 -9.49 -19.01 2.02
C ALA A 218 -10.64 -18.61 1.07
N ALA A 219 -11.74 -19.36 1.05
CA ALA A 219 -12.93 -19.03 0.27
C ALA A 219 -13.58 -17.71 0.72
N LEU A 220 -13.65 -17.45 2.03
CA LEU A 220 -14.16 -16.18 2.57
C LEU A 220 -13.29 -15.00 2.16
N ILE A 221 -11.96 -15.14 2.20
CA ILE A 221 -11.01 -14.12 1.75
C ILE A 221 -11.14 -13.89 0.24
N LEU A 222 -11.23 -14.95 -0.57
CA LEU A 222 -11.45 -14.82 -2.02
C LEU A 222 -12.79 -14.13 -2.33
N GLY A 223 -13.85 -14.45 -1.58
CA GLY A 223 -15.13 -13.76 -1.67
C GLY A 223 -15.03 -12.27 -1.33
N LEU A 224 -14.26 -11.93 -0.29
CA LEU A 224 -13.98 -10.54 0.10
C LEU A 224 -13.27 -9.78 -1.03
N VAL A 225 -12.25 -10.39 -1.64
CA VAL A 225 -11.52 -9.82 -2.79
C VAL A 225 -12.46 -9.64 -3.98
N GLY A 226 -13.26 -10.67 -4.32
CA GLY A 226 -14.26 -10.59 -5.39
C GLY A 226 -15.27 -9.46 -5.17
N LEU A 227 -15.70 -9.25 -3.93
CA LEU A 227 -16.60 -8.16 -3.58
C LEU A 227 -15.93 -6.79 -3.71
N GLN A 228 -14.67 -6.65 -3.28
CA GLN A 228 -13.90 -5.41 -3.48
C GLN A 228 -13.73 -5.08 -4.96
N VAL A 229 -13.44 -6.08 -5.79
CA VAL A 229 -13.31 -5.91 -7.24
C VAL A 229 -14.65 -5.52 -7.85
N TYR A 230 -15.75 -6.16 -7.46
CA TYR A 230 -17.10 -5.80 -7.91
C TYR A 230 -17.41 -4.33 -7.58
N ARG A 231 -17.21 -3.91 -6.32
CA ARG A 231 -17.44 -2.53 -5.87
C ARG A 231 -16.58 -1.54 -6.64
N TYR A 232 -15.29 -1.80 -6.76
CA TYR A 232 -14.34 -0.93 -7.46
C TYR A 232 -14.74 -0.72 -8.93
N ARG A 233 -15.18 -1.78 -9.62
CA ARG A 233 -15.52 -1.72 -11.05
C ARG A 233 -16.90 -1.14 -11.33
N ARG A 234 -17.90 -1.44 -10.49
CA ARG A 234 -19.32 -1.15 -10.78
C ARG A 234 -19.94 -0.04 -9.94
N VAL A 235 -19.44 0.21 -8.74
CA VAL A 235 -20.10 1.09 -7.76
C VAL A 235 -19.27 2.33 -7.41
N SER A 236 -17.95 2.19 -7.27
CA SER A 236 -17.13 3.24 -6.68
C SER A 236 -16.96 4.48 -7.56
N ILE A 237 -17.11 5.65 -6.92
CA ILE A 237 -16.86 7.00 -7.48
C ILE A 237 -15.33 7.27 -7.51
N PHE A 238 -14.87 8.26 -8.29
CA PHE A 238 -13.45 8.61 -8.45
C PHE A 238 -12.67 8.67 -7.12
N ARG A 239 -13.18 9.40 -6.12
CA ARG A 239 -12.55 9.52 -4.80
C ARG A 239 -12.39 8.17 -4.08
N GLU A 240 -13.45 7.36 -4.09
CA GLU A 240 -13.46 6.03 -3.46
C GLU A 240 -12.44 5.09 -4.12
N ARG A 241 -12.34 5.12 -5.45
CA ARG A 241 -11.35 4.32 -6.18
C ARG A 241 -9.92 4.68 -5.76
N GLN A 242 -9.62 5.97 -5.61
CA GLN A 242 -8.28 6.38 -5.17
C GLN A 242 -7.98 5.94 -3.73
N GLN A 243 -8.97 5.94 -2.84
CA GLN A 243 -8.82 5.40 -1.49
C GLN A 243 -8.53 3.89 -1.52
N THR A 244 -9.25 3.12 -2.34
CA THR A 244 -8.97 1.69 -2.54
C THR A 244 -7.57 1.45 -3.10
N LYS A 245 -7.10 2.26 -4.05
CA LYS A 245 -5.74 2.11 -4.60
C LYS A 245 -4.66 2.29 -3.53
N TRP A 246 -4.80 3.24 -2.61
CA TRP A 246 -3.84 3.42 -1.51
C TRP A 246 -3.78 2.20 -0.60
N VAL A 247 -4.95 1.67 -0.19
CA VAL A 247 -5.01 0.48 0.68
C VAL A 247 -4.46 -0.75 -0.05
N VAL A 248 -4.85 -0.97 -1.31
CA VAL A 248 -4.32 -2.07 -2.12
C VAL A 248 -2.82 -1.94 -2.32
N PHE A 249 -2.31 -0.74 -2.55
CA PHE A 249 -0.88 -0.50 -2.67
C PHE A 249 -0.14 -0.86 -1.38
N GLY A 250 -0.62 -0.43 -0.22
CA GLY A 250 -0.05 -0.82 1.08
C GLY A 250 -0.11 -2.32 1.33
N LEU A 251 -1.24 -2.95 1.00
CA LEU A 251 -1.42 -4.40 1.15
C LEU A 251 -0.48 -5.20 0.24
N VAL A 252 -0.33 -4.80 -1.03
CA VAL A 252 0.59 -5.43 -1.99
C VAL A 252 2.03 -5.24 -1.55
N MET A 253 2.42 -4.06 -1.06
CA MET A 253 3.77 -3.83 -0.54
C MET A 253 4.06 -4.70 0.68
N ALA A 254 3.12 -4.79 1.63
CA ALA A 254 3.27 -5.59 2.83
C ALA A 254 3.34 -7.09 2.52
N LEU A 255 2.31 -7.63 1.85
CA LEU A 255 2.21 -9.06 1.55
C LEU A 255 3.20 -9.51 0.48
N GLY A 256 3.42 -8.69 -0.55
CA GLY A 256 4.41 -8.97 -1.59
C GLY A 256 5.84 -8.92 -1.07
N GLY A 257 6.16 -7.94 -0.22
CA GLY A 257 7.44 -7.89 0.49
C GLY A 257 7.62 -9.09 1.41
N PHE A 258 6.57 -9.50 2.12
CA PHE A 258 6.62 -10.66 3.02
C PHE A 258 6.82 -11.96 2.24
N ALA A 259 6.06 -12.17 1.16
CA ALA A 259 6.23 -13.31 0.28
C ALA A 259 7.64 -13.35 -0.33
N LEU A 260 8.16 -12.21 -0.79
CA LEU A 260 9.53 -12.12 -1.30
C LEU A 260 10.56 -12.46 -0.22
N PHE A 261 10.38 -11.96 0.99
CA PHE A 261 11.23 -12.30 2.13
C PHE A 261 11.22 -13.81 2.42
N LEU A 262 10.05 -14.46 2.40
CA LEU A 262 9.94 -15.92 2.57
C LEU A 262 10.63 -16.68 1.43
N ILE A 263 10.44 -16.25 0.19
CA ILE A 263 11.07 -16.90 -0.99
C ILE A 263 12.60 -16.80 -0.88
N ILE A 264 13.13 -15.61 -0.61
CA ILE A 264 14.58 -15.39 -0.42
C ILE A 264 15.08 -16.21 0.78
N GLY A 265 14.36 -16.17 1.90
CA GLY A 265 14.71 -16.91 3.12
C GLY A 265 14.83 -18.41 2.85
N ASN A 266 13.91 -19.01 2.09
CA ASN A 266 13.95 -20.42 1.72
C ASN A 266 15.04 -20.75 0.69
N LEU A 267 15.24 -19.90 -0.32
CA LEU A 267 16.27 -20.10 -1.36
C LEU A 267 17.69 -20.05 -0.80
N PHE A 268 17.94 -19.14 0.15
CA PHE A 268 19.26 -18.88 0.71
C PHE A 268 19.42 -19.42 2.14
N HIS A 269 18.44 -20.21 2.61
CA HIS A 269 18.38 -20.78 3.96
C HIS A 269 19.69 -21.44 4.44
N PRO A 270 20.41 -22.24 3.62
CA PRO A 270 21.65 -22.86 4.04
C PRO A 270 22.78 -21.84 4.29
N LEU A 271 22.83 -20.76 3.50
CA LEU A 271 23.90 -19.76 3.54
C LEU A 271 23.75 -18.78 4.72
N TYR A 272 22.52 -18.50 5.14
CA TYR A 272 22.26 -17.60 6.27
C TYR A 272 22.52 -18.25 7.63
N GLN A 273 22.11 -19.52 7.83
CA GLN A 273 22.32 -20.23 9.10
C GLN A 273 23.79 -20.54 9.37
N LEU A 274 24.60 -20.78 8.34
CA LEU A 274 26.03 -21.09 8.47
C LEU A 274 26.88 -19.87 8.84
N ASN A 275 26.49 -18.65 8.43
CA ASN A 275 27.33 -17.46 8.55
C ASN A 275 26.95 -16.53 9.71
N SER A 276 25.68 -16.52 10.14
CA SER A 276 25.26 -15.70 11.30
C SER A 276 23.94 -16.22 11.89
N PRO A 277 23.98 -17.14 12.86
CA PRO A 277 22.77 -17.61 13.55
C PRO A 277 22.00 -16.46 14.24
N ALA A 278 22.69 -15.40 14.67
CA ALA A 278 22.06 -14.20 15.23
C ALA A 278 21.20 -13.45 14.20
N ALA A 279 21.67 -13.32 12.96
CA ALA A 279 20.91 -12.72 11.87
C ALA A 279 19.66 -13.54 11.54
N GLY A 280 19.74 -14.87 11.64
CA GLY A 280 18.62 -15.79 11.45
C GLY A 280 17.46 -15.57 12.43
N ALA A 281 17.74 -15.12 13.66
CA ALA A 281 16.70 -14.81 14.65
C ALA A 281 16.14 -13.37 14.51
N LEU A 282 17.00 -12.38 14.25
CA LEU A 282 16.61 -10.96 14.27
C LEU A 282 15.96 -10.47 12.97
N ILE A 283 16.48 -10.89 11.82
CA ILE A 283 16.00 -10.40 10.51
C ILE A 283 14.52 -10.74 10.29
N PRO A 284 14.04 -11.98 10.54
CA PRO A 284 12.63 -12.30 10.32
C PRO A 284 11.67 -11.45 11.15
N ILE A 285 12.00 -11.22 12.42
CA ILE A 285 11.20 -10.37 13.32
C ILE A 285 11.15 -8.94 12.76
N THR A 286 12.32 -8.37 12.43
CA THR A 286 12.45 -6.99 11.92
C THR A 286 11.65 -6.80 10.63
N VAL A 287 11.90 -7.67 9.65
CA VAL A 287 11.36 -7.53 8.29
C VAL A 287 9.86 -7.76 8.30
N THR A 288 9.37 -8.77 9.00
CA THR A 288 7.94 -9.10 9.05
C THR A 288 7.15 -7.98 9.72
N ASN A 289 7.58 -7.50 10.90
CA ASN A 289 6.91 -6.42 11.59
C ASN A 289 6.97 -5.10 10.80
N GLY A 290 8.15 -4.77 10.25
CA GLY A 290 8.35 -3.57 9.44
C GLY A 290 7.50 -3.54 8.17
N LEU A 291 7.39 -4.67 7.45
CA LEU A 291 6.58 -4.75 6.21
C LEU A 291 5.09 -4.63 6.48
N LEU A 292 4.61 -5.21 7.57
CA LEU A 292 3.19 -5.18 7.89
C LEU A 292 2.72 -3.80 8.40
N LEU A 293 3.62 -2.92 8.85
CA LEU A 293 3.34 -1.50 9.13
C LEU A 293 2.92 -0.70 7.89
N PHE A 294 3.20 -1.17 6.67
CA PHE A 294 2.70 -0.51 5.46
C PHE A 294 1.16 -0.51 5.38
N ILE A 295 0.50 -1.52 5.97
CA ILE A 295 -0.96 -1.63 5.99
C ILE A 295 -1.61 -0.46 6.74
N PRO A 296 -1.37 -0.23 8.05
CA PRO A 296 -2.00 0.86 8.79
C PRO A 296 -1.60 2.23 8.26
N ILE A 297 -0.36 2.40 7.79
CA ILE A 297 0.10 3.66 7.18
C ILE A 297 -0.71 3.96 5.92
N SER A 298 -0.91 2.96 5.04
CA SER A 298 -1.70 3.14 3.83
C SER A 298 -3.17 3.46 4.11
N ILE A 299 -3.76 2.82 5.13
CA ILE A 299 -5.14 3.08 5.57
C ILE A 299 -5.26 4.52 6.10
N ALA A 300 -4.31 4.95 6.94
CA ALA A 300 -4.28 6.31 7.45
C ALA A 300 -4.17 7.34 6.33
N ILE A 301 -3.29 7.12 5.35
CA ILE A 301 -3.17 7.99 4.17
C ILE A 301 -4.47 8.01 3.36
N ALA A 302 -5.09 6.85 3.10
CA ALA A 302 -6.32 6.73 2.32
C ALA A 302 -7.49 7.51 2.96
N ILE A 303 -7.59 7.50 4.29
CA ILE A 303 -8.67 8.18 5.02
C ILE A 303 -8.39 9.67 5.16
N LEU A 304 -7.17 10.04 5.59
CA LEU A 304 -6.81 11.42 5.90
C LEU A 304 -6.65 12.28 4.65
N ARG A 305 -6.10 11.71 3.57
CA ARG A 305 -5.69 12.46 2.38
C ARG A 305 -6.48 12.03 1.15
N SER A 306 -7.79 12.22 1.24
CA SER A 306 -8.77 11.79 0.25
C SER A 306 -8.81 12.57 -1.07
N GLN A 307 -7.79 13.38 -1.37
CA GLN A 307 -7.69 14.27 -2.54
C GLN A 307 -6.37 14.09 -3.31
N LEU A 308 -5.59 13.03 -3.04
CA LEU A 308 -4.34 12.78 -3.78
C LEU A 308 -4.66 12.32 -5.22
N TYR A 309 -4.62 13.27 -6.15
CA TYR A 309 -4.71 13.00 -7.59
C TYR A 309 -3.51 12.18 -8.13
N ASP A 310 -2.43 12.01 -7.36
CA ASP A 310 -1.17 11.42 -7.82
C ASP A 310 -0.87 9.97 -7.42
N ILE A 311 -1.80 9.24 -6.79
CA ILE A 311 -1.54 7.82 -6.46
C ILE A 311 -1.28 6.99 -7.72
N ASP A 312 -1.90 7.33 -8.84
CA ASP A 312 -1.62 6.71 -10.13
C ASP A 312 -0.15 6.90 -10.54
N THR A 313 0.42 8.07 -10.29
CA THR A 313 1.85 8.36 -10.54
C THR A 313 2.76 7.57 -9.61
N ILE A 314 2.40 7.46 -8.33
CA ILE A 314 3.18 6.69 -7.34
C ILE A 314 3.16 5.20 -7.69
N ILE A 315 2.00 4.64 -8.02
CA ILE A 315 1.85 3.24 -8.42
C ILE A 315 2.65 2.97 -9.70
N ASN A 316 2.55 3.84 -10.71
CA ASN A 316 3.32 3.67 -11.95
C ASN A 316 4.84 3.70 -11.70
N LYS A 317 5.32 4.63 -10.87
CA LYS A 317 6.73 4.67 -10.45
C LYS A 317 7.12 3.41 -9.68
N ALA A 318 6.32 3.00 -8.70
CA ALA A 318 6.57 1.81 -7.88
C ALA A 318 6.57 0.53 -8.71
N LEU A 319 5.67 0.39 -9.68
CA LEU A 319 5.65 -0.75 -10.61
C LEU A 319 6.89 -0.77 -11.50
N VAL A 320 7.29 0.37 -12.07
CA VAL A 320 8.47 0.43 -12.94
C VAL A 320 9.75 0.17 -12.14
N TYR A 321 9.97 0.88 -11.04
CA TYR A 321 11.14 0.68 -10.20
C TYR A 321 11.13 -0.70 -9.54
N GLY A 322 9.97 -1.19 -9.13
CA GLY A 322 9.79 -2.53 -8.54
C GLY A 322 10.10 -3.64 -9.54
N LEU A 323 9.53 -3.58 -10.75
CA LEU A 323 9.80 -4.55 -11.82
C LEU A 323 11.28 -4.51 -12.23
N LEU A 324 11.86 -3.31 -12.34
CA LEU A 324 13.28 -3.15 -12.58
C LEU A 324 14.11 -3.85 -11.49
N THR A 325 13.89 -3.50 -10.23
CA THR A 325 14.63 -4.08 -9.11
C THR A 325 14.46 -5.60 -9.08
N ALA A 326 13.26 -6.10 -9.36
CA ALA A 326 12.99 -7.53 -9.45
C ALA A 326 13.76 -8.20 -10.61
N LEU A 327 13.80 -7.59 -11.80
CA LEU A 327 14.58 -8.10 -12.92
C LEU A 327 16.08 -8.10 -12.63
N LEU A 328 16.60 -7.02 -12.04
CA LEU A 328 18.00 -6.93 -11.64
C LEU A 328 18.34 -8.01 -10.60
N ALA A 329 17.48 -8.20 -9.60
CA ALA A 329 17.63 -9.24 -8.59
C ALA A 329 17.55 -10.66 -9.19
N ALA A 330 16.62 -10.90 -10.12
CA ALA A 330 16.47 -12.20 -10.80
C ALA A 330 17.67 -12.54 -11.69
N VAL A 331 18.22 -11.54 -12.38
CA VAL A 331 19.46 -11.69 -13.16
C VAL A 331 20.64 -11.96 -12.23
N TYR A 332 20.75 -11.24 -11.11
CA TYR A 332 21.77 -11.47 -10.10
C TYR A 332 21.68 -12.89 -9.50
N ALA A 333 20.48 -13.32 -9.10
CA ALA A 333 20.24 -14.65 -8.57
C ALA A 333 20.55 -15.74 -9.61
N SER A 334 20.07 -15.58 -10.85
CA SER A 334 20.37 -16.51 -11.95
C SER A 334 21.87 -16.63 -12.21
N LEU A 335 22.60 -15.52 -12.13
CA LEU A 335 24.06 -15.50 -12.32
C LEU A 335 24.76 -16.30 -11.20
N ILE A 336 24.41 -16.04 -9.94
CA ILE A 336 24.98 -16.75 -8.80
C ILE A 336 24.66 -18.24 -8.88
N ILE A 337 23.39 -18.60 -9.03
CA ILE A 337 22.94 -20.00 -9.07
C ILE A 337 23.57 -20.73 -10.27
N GLY A 338 23.64 -20.08 -11.44
CA GLY A 338 24.25 -20.65 -12.64
C GLY A 338 25.75 -20.90 -12.47
N LEU A 339 26.47 -19.95 -11.88
CA LEU A 339 27.90 -20.10 -11.60
C LEU A 339 28.18 -21.12 -10.49
N GLU A 340 27.40 -21.13 -9.41
CA GLU A 340 27.51 -22.17 -8.37
C GLU A 340 27.25 -23.57 -8.95
N SER A 341 26.25 -23.71 -9.82
CA SER A 341 25.95 -24.98 -10.49
C SER A 341 27.08 -25.43 -11.41
N LEU A 342 27.66 -24.50 -12.19
CA LEU A 342 28.83 -24.78 -13.03
C LEU A 342 30.03 -25.21 -12.18
N VAL A 343 30.35 -24.47 -11.11
CA VAL A 343 31.44 -24.82 -10.18
C VAL A 343 31.19 -26.17 -9.51
N GLY A 344 29.95 -26.47 -9.12
CA GLY A 344 29.55 -27.76 -8.54
C GLY A 344 29.67 -28.93 -9.52
N LEU A 345 29.49 -28.69 -10.83
CA LEU A 345 29.71 -29.69 -11.87
C LEU A 345 31.21 -29.99 -12.06
N PHE A 346 32.07 -28.98 -12.02
CA PHE A 346 33.53 -29.13 -12.18
C PHE A 346 34.26 -29.56 -10.90
N SER A 347 33.74 -29.24 -9.70
CA SER A 347 34.36 -29.57 -8.41
C SER A 347 34.15 -31.01 -7.92
N ARG A 348 33.36 -31.84 -8.61
CA ARG A 348 33.15 -33.25 -8.23
C ARG A 348 34.43 -34.11 -8.30
N GLN A 349 35.55 -33.60 -8.83
CA GLN A 349 36.82 -34.35 -8.96
C GLN A 349 38.06 -33.70 -8.30
N GLY A 350 37.90 -32.69 -7.45
CA GLY A 350 39.01 -32.19 -6.63
C GLY A 350 38.90 -30.70 -6.35
N ALA A 351 38.67 -30.36 -5.10
CA ALA A 351 38.55 -29.00 -4.62
C ALA A 351 39.87 -28.24 -4.77
N GLN A 352 40.06 -27.53 -5.89
CA GLN A 352 41.12 -26.53 -6.01
C GLN A 352 40.57 -25.17 -5.55
N PRO A 353 41.13 -24.56 -4.48
CA PRO A 353 40.75 -23.22 -4.00
C PRO A 353 40.77 -22.15 -5.11
N LEU A 354 41.61 -22.37 -6.13
CA LEU A 354 41.76 -21.50 -7.28
C LEU A 354 40.48 -21.39 -8.13
N VAL A 355 39.71 -22.47 -8.28
CA VAL A 355 38.45 -22.46 -9.04
C VAL A 355 37.43 -21.57 -8.35
N ILE A 356 37.32 -21.66 -7.01
CA ILE A 356 36.41 -20.83 -6.22
C ILE A 356 36.78 -19.35 -6.37
N VAL A 357 38.06 -19.00 -6.20
CA VAL A 357 38.54 -17.60 -6.31
C VAL A 357 38.31 -17.04 -7.72
N VAL A 358 38.61 -17.82 -8.77
CA VAL A 358 38.40 -17.40 -10.17
C VAL A 358 36.92 -17.22 -10.47
N SER A 359 36.05 -18.10 -9.97
CA SER A 359 34.60 -17.97 -10.13
C SER A 359 34.04 -16.74 -9.40
N THR A 360 34.51 -16.45 -8.18
CA THR A 360 34.10 -15.24 -7.44
C THR A 360 34.55 -13.95 -8.16
N LEU A 361 35.78 -13.91 -8.69
CA LEU A 361 36.27 -12.79 -9.48
C LEU A 361 35.50 -12.61 -10.80
N ALA A 362 35.15 -13.71 -11.47
CA ALA A 362 34.34 -13.68 -12.69
C ALA A 362 32.93 -13.13 -12.42
N ILE A 363 32.30 -13.53 -11.32
CA ILE A 363 31.00 -12.97 -10.86
C ILE A 363 31.11 -11.47 -10.66
N ALA A 364 32.14 -11.01 -9.94
CA ALA A 364 32.35 -9.59 -9.67
C ALA A 364 32.59 -8.78 -10.96
N ALA A 365 33.34 -9.33 -11.92
CA ALA A 365 33.63 -8.68 -13.19
C ALA A 365 32.39 -8.59 -14.11
N LEU A 366 31.54 -9.61 -14.16
CA LEU A 366 30.30 -9.59 -14.96
C LEU A 366 29.21 -8.69 -14.37
N PHE A 367 29.25 -8.42 -13.06
CA PHE A 367 28.24 -7.64 -12.36
C PHE A 367 28.13 -6.20 -12.87
N GLN A 368 29.28 -5.53 -13.04
CA GLN A 368 29.34 -4.12 -13.41
C GLN A 368 28.77 -3.81 -14.81
N PRO A 369 29.13 -4.53 -15.89
CA PRO A 369 28.57 -4.28 -17.22
C PRO A 369 27.08 -4.63 -17.31
N LEU A 370 26.63 -5.66 -16.59
CA LEU A 370 25.23 -6.09 -16.60
C LEU A 370 24.31 -5.08 -15.91
N ARG A 371 24.74 -4.55 -14.76
CA ARG A 371 24.05 -3.45 -14.06
C ARG A 371 23.90 -2.23 -14.97
N HIS A 372 24.96 -1.86 -15.68
CA HIS A 372 24.97 -0.67 -16.52
C HIS A 372 24.06 -0.81 -17.76
N ARG A 373 24.06 -1.99 -18.41
CA ARG A 373 23.16 -2.27 -19.54
C ARG A 373 21.70 -2.28 -19.14
N LEU A 374 21.37 -2.87 -17.99
CA LEU A 374 20.01 -2.83 -17.46
C LEU A 374 19.60 -1.38 -17.25
N GLN A 375 20.38 -0.58 -16.49
CA GLN A 375 20.14 0.86 -16.25
C GLN A 375 19.84 1.64 -17.55
N GLN A 376 20.66 1.46 -18.59
CA GLN A 376 20.47 2.13 -19.88
C GLN A 376 19.18 1.72 -20.60
N ILE A 377 18.76 0.45 -20.53
CA ILE A 377 17.51 -0.03 -21.12
C ILE A 377 16.30 0.62 -20.42
N ILE A 378 16.35 0.76 -19.09
CA ILE A 378 15.26 1.43 -18.34
C ILE A 378 15.24 2.91 -18.65
N ASP A 379 16.38 3.58 -18.59
CA ASP A 379 16.45 5.02 -18.83
C ASP A 379 15.92 5.34 -20.23
N ARG A 380 16.24 4.51 -21.22
CA ARG A 380 15.71 4.64 -22.58
C ARG A 380 14.20 4.39 -22.68
N ARG A 381 13.63 3.50 -21.86
CA ARG A 381 12.18 3.19 -21.85
C ARG A 381 11.37 4.20 -21.03
N PHE A 382 11.95 4.74 -19.96
CA PHE A 382 11.28 5.63 -18.99
C PHE A 382 11.44 7.11 -19.36
N TYR A 383 12.62 7.51 -19.82
CA TYR A 383 12.88 8.86 -20.29
C TYR A 383 12.52 9.08 -21.75
N ARG A 384 11.85 8.16 -22.47
CA ARG A 384 11.46 8.40 -23.87
C ARG A 384 10.75 9.75 -24.05
N ARG A 385 9.85 10.14 -23.13
CA ARG A 385 9.19 11.45 -23.14
C ARG A 385 10.09 12.65 -22.79
N LYS A 386 11.10 12.48 -21.92
CA LYS A 386 12.01 13.58 -21.53
C LYS A 386 13.19 13.73 -22.48
N TYR A 387 13.64 12.62 -23.08
CA TYR A 387 14.67 12.57 -24.10
C TYR A 387 14.12 13.11 -25.42
N ASP A 388 12.85 12.81 -25.76
CA ASP A 388 12.19 13.46 -26.89
C ASP A 388 12.02 14.96 -26.62
N ALA A 389 11.55 15.39 -25.44
CA ALA A 389 11.41 16.83 -25.13
C ALA A 389 12.74 17.61 -25.14
N ALA A 390 13.82 17.04 -24.61
CA ALA A 390 15.14 17.67 -24.62
C ALA A 390 15.78 17.65 -26.01
N ARG A 391 15.55 16.59 -26.80
CA ARG A 391 16.04 16.47 -28.17
C ARG A 391 15.23 17.35 -29.13
N THR A 392 13.92 17.51 -28.92
CA THR A 392 13.09 18.48 -29.63
C THR A 392 13.45 19.90 -29.22
N LEU A 393 13.71 20.19 -27.94
CA LEU A 393 14.21 21.52 -27.55
C LEU A 393 15.60 21.81 -28.11
N ALA A 394 16.50 20.83 -28.12
CA ALA A 394 17.85 20.98 -28.66
C ALA A 394 17.81 21.14 -30.19
N ALA A 395 17.00 20.33 -30.89
CA ALA A 395 16.76 20.48 -32.33
C ALA A 395 16.10 21.82 -32.64
N PHE A 396 15.09 22.23 -31.88
CA PHE A 396 14.42 23.53 -32.02
C PHE A 396 15.37 24.70 -31.72
N SER A 397 16.25 24.57 -30.72
CA SER A 397 17.28 25.58 -30.41
C SER A 397 18.39 25.64 -31.47
N ALA A 398 18.64 24.53 -32.17
CA ALA A 398 19.58 24.47 -33.28
C ALA A 398 18.97 25.10 -34.55
N THR A 399 17.68 24.86 -34.82
CA THR A 399 16.92 25.48 -35.93
C THR A 399 16.64 26.97 -35.69
N LEU A 400 16.38 27.39 -34.45
CA LEU A 400 16.23 28.80 -34.08
C LEU A 400 17.52 29.62 -34.27
N ARG A 401 18.68 28.97 -34.34
CA ARG A 401 19.97 29.64 -34.55
C ARG A 401 20.31 29.77 -36.04
N SER A 402 19.56 29.14 -36.94
CA SER A 402 19.79 29.13 -38.39
C SER A 402 18.77 29.92 -39.21
N GLU A 403 17.51 30.06 -38.79
CA GLU A 403 16.50 30.81 -39.55
C GLU A 403 16.23 32.20 -38.93
N VAL A 404 16.81 33.24 -39.54
CA VAL A 404 16.47 34.64 -39.30
C VAL A 404 15.31 35.01 -40.22
N ASP A 405 14.10 34.51 -39.92
CA ASP A 405 12.87 35.10 -40.45
C ASP A 405 11.69 34.88 -39.48
N LEU A 406 11.20 35.99 -38.91
CA LEU A 406 10.23 36.00 -37.81
C LEU A 406 8.86 35.39 -38.20
N SER A 407 8.56 35.35 -39.49
CA SER A 407 7.35 34.75 -40.07
C SER A 407 7.39 33.23 -40.03
N GLN A 408 8.49 32.61 -40.47
CA GLN A 408 8.62 31.14 -40.49
C GLN A 408 8.65 30.53 -39.09
N LEU A 409 9.29 31.20 -38.12
CA LEU A 409 9.32 30.75 -36.72
C LEU A 409 7.93 30.72 -36.07
N SER A 410 7.06 31.67 -36.43
CA SER A 410 5.70 31.74 -35.89
C SER A 410 4.83 30.58 -36.37
N GLU A 411 4.93 30.23 -37.66
CA GLU A 411 4.20 29.10 -38.24
C GLU A 411 4.73 27.75 -37.72
N GLN A 412 6.05 27.59 -37.62
CA GLN A 412 6.65 26.36 -37.13
C GLN A 412 6.37 26.12 -35.64
N PHE A 413 6.34 27.18 -34.82
CA PHE A 413 5.97 27.09 -33.41
C PHE A 413 4.50 26.67 -33.23
N VAL A 414 3.58 27.26 -34.01
CA VAL A 414 2.16 26.87 -33.97
C VAL A 414 1.99 25.42 -34.44
N ALA A 415 2.68 24.99 -35.50
CA ALA A 415 2.62 23.61 -35.99
C ALA A 415 3.10 22.58 -34.94
N VAL A 416 4.23 22.86 -34.27
CA VAL A 416 4.77 21.97 -33.22
C VAL A 416 3.83 21.91 -32.01
N VAL A 417 3.21 23.03 -31.62
CA VAL A 417 2.23 23.06 -30.53
C VAL A 417 0.96 22.30 -30.92
N GLN A 418 0.49 22.44 -32.16
CA GLN A 418 -0.67 21.72 -32.69
C GLN A 418 -0.43 20.20 -32.69
N GLU A 419 0.76 19.77 -33.14
CA GLU A 419 1.12 18.36 -33.26
C GLU A 419 1.42 17.71 -31.90
N THR A 420 2.03 18.45 -30.98
CA THR A 420 2.42 17.92 -29.66
C THR A 420 1.26 17.89 -28.67
N MET A 421 0.36 18.89 -28.71
CA MET A 421 -0.66 19.08 -27.68
C MET A 421 -2.10 18.82 -28.17
N GLN A 422 -2.34 18.70 -29.49
CA GLN A 422 -3.67 18.59 -30.12
C GLN A 422 -4.77 19.49 -29.50
N PRO A 423 -4.52 20.80 -29.31
CA PRO A 423 -5.53 21.70 -28.76
C PRO A 423 -6.63 22.00 -29.79
N VAL A 424 -7.84 22.32 -29.30
CA VAL A 424 -8.99 22.69 -30.16
C VAL A 424 -8.77 24.04 -30.85
N HIS A 425 -8.01 24.98 -30.24
CA HIS A 425 -7.61 26.25 -30.84
C HIS A 425 -6.22 26.72 -30.35
N VAL A 426 -5.45 27.37 -31.23
CA VAL A 426 -4.17 28.04 -30.91
C VAL A 426 -4.20 29.45 -31.51
N SER A 427 -3.78 30.45 -30.73
CA SER A 427 -3.55 31.81 -31.23
C SER A 427 -2.22 32.35 -30.72
N LEU A 428 -1.44 32.98 -31.61
CA LEU A 428 -0.15 33.58 -31.30
C LEU A 428 -0.25 35.10 -31.48
N TRP A 429 0.03 35.85 -30.43
CA TRP A 429 -0.05 37.31 -30.42
C TRP A 429 1.36 37.90 -30.38
N LEU A 430 1.79 38.47 -31.50
CA LEU A 430 3.07 39.17 -31.60
C LEU A 430 2.85 40.67 -31.36
N ARG A 431 3.71 41.28 -30.55
CA ARG A 431 3.69 42.72 -30.28
C ARG A 431 4.30 43.45 -31.49
N PRO A 432 3.59 44.40 -32.13
CA PRO A 432 4.18 45.23 -33.17
C PRO A 432 5.38 46.01 -32.61
N PRO A 433 6.49 46.14 -33.35
CA PRO A 433 7.61 46.96 -32.91
C PRO A 433 7.13 48.41 -32.74
N ALA A 434 7.48 49.02 -31.61
CA ALA A 434 7.06 50.36 -31.24
C ALA A 434 7.68 51.41 -32.17
N HIS A 435 6.95 51.83 -33.20
CA HIS A 435 7.27 53.04 -33.94
C HIS A 435 7.05 54.26 -33.01
N HIS A 436 8.13 54.96 -32.67
CA HIS A 436 8.09 56.30 -32.13
C HIS A 436 7.51 57.24 -33.20
N GLY A 437 6.30 57.75 -33.01
CA GLY A 437 5.72 58.75 -33.91
C GLY A 437 4.19 58.84 -33.86
N ASN A 438 3.70 59.66 -32.95
CA ASN A 438 2.47 60.47 -32.95
C ASN A 438 1.32 60.21 -33.98
N HIS A 439 0.09 60.22 -33.44
CA HIS A 439 -1.25 60.40 -34.06
C HIS A 439 -2.04 59.24 -34.70
N GLN A 440 -3.21 59.00 -34.06
CA GLN A 440 -4.55 58.72 -34.60
C GLN A 440 -4.90 57.39 -35.32
N ALA A 441 -5.82 56.67 -34.65
CA ALA A 441 -7.02 55.99 -35.15
C ALA A 441 -6.89 54.95 -36.30
N LEU A 442 -7.30 53.71 -36.00
CA LEU A 442 -8.55 53.11 -36.53
C LEU A 442 -8.69 51.67 -36.02
N TRP A 443 -9.67 51.47 -35.15
CA TRP A 443 -10.22 50.15 -34.83
C TRP A 443 -10.85 49.57 -36.10
N ARG A 444 -10.42 48.38 -36.53
CA ARG A 444 -11.22 47.52 -37.42
C ARG A 444 -11.36 46.13 -36.84
N ALA A 445 -12.60 45.68 -36.91
CA ALA A 445 -13.20 44.56 -36.21
C ALA A 445 -12.86 43.20 -36.81
N ALA A 446 -13.08 42.17 -35.99
CA ALA A 446 -13.05 40.75 -36.33
C ALA A 446 -14.03 40.38 -37.47
N PRO A 447 -13.77 39.29 -38.22
CA PRO A 447 -14.70 38.80 -39.23
C PRO A 447 -15.94 38.15 -38.59
N SER A 448 -17.13 38.57 -39.04
CA SER A 448 -18.44 38.06 -38.63
C SER A 448 -18.79 36.75 -39.35
N VAL A 449 -19.29 35.79 -38.57
CA VAL A 449 -19.97 34.55 -39.01
C VAL A 449 -21.35 34.92 -39.60
N PRO A 450 -21.81 34.35 -40.73
CA PRO A 450 -23.15 34.60 -41.24
C PRO A 450 -24.19 33.72 -40.54
N SER A 451 -25.32 34.31 -40.13
CA SER A 451 -26.49 33.64 -39.55
C SER A 451 -27.54 33.32 -40.63
N GLU A 452 -28.15 32.14 -40.50
CA GLU A 452 -29.00 31.38 -41.44
C GLU A 452 -30.45 31.87 -41.69
N ASP A 453 -30.78 33.16 -41.57
CA ASP A 453 -32.21 33.60 -41.62
C ASP A 453 -32.64 34.47 -42.81
N GLU A 454 -31.86 34.55 -43.90
CA GLU A 454 -32.17 35.42 -45.04
C GLU A 454 -32.45 34.66 -46.36
N ALA A 455 -33.20 33.56 -46.28
CA ALA A 455 -33.58 32.73 -47.44
C ALA A 455 -35.10 32.56 -47.64
N ARG A 456 -35.91 33.50 -47.14
CA ARG A 456 -37.34 33.62 -47.48
C ARG A 456 -37.73 35.08 -47.60
N ASP A 457 -37.52 35.67 -48.77
CA ASP A 457 -38.59 36.40 -49.46
C ASP A 457 -38.14 36.98 -50.81
N GLY A 458 -38.95 36.67 -51.83
CA GLY A 458 -39.05 37.40 -53.10
C GLY A 458 -38.71 36.59 -54.36
N PRO A 459 -39.35 36.87 -55.52
CA PRO A 459 -40.63 37.55 -55.77
C PRO A 459 -41.54 36.79 -56.76
N THR A 460 -42.87 36.98 -56.66
CA THR A 460 -43.79 36.79 -57.79
C THR A 460 -43.98 38.12 -58.52
N PRO A 461 -43.86 38.14 -59.85
CA PRO A 461 -44.99 38.61 -60.65
C PRO A 461 -45.19 37.78 -61.95
N GLY A 462 -46.46 37.51 -62.30
CA GLY A 462 -46.87 36.85 -63.54
C GLY A 462 -48.11 35.99 -63.35
#